data_AF-A0A9W9NJU5-F1
#
_entry.id   AF-A0A9W9NJU5-F1
#
_cell.length_a   1.000
_cell.length_b   1.000
_cell.length_c   1.000
_cell.angle_alpha   90.00
_cell.angle_beta   90.00
_cell.angle_gamma   90.00
#
_symmetry.space_group_name_H-M   'P 1'
#
loop_
_entity.id
_entity.type
_entity.pdbx_description
1 polymer ?
#
loop_
_entity_poly.entity_id
_entity_poly.type
_entity_poly.pdbx_seq_one_letter_code
_entity_poly.pdbx_strand_id
1 'polypeptide(L)'
;MTFFKTYSLIALSVTALALPQGYRSTPTTTTASSASASASASATRSTGSGINIVNNMNQTVYLWSTSDSASDMQALGAGGGTYTESWRTNSDGGGISIKMATSENEDSVLQFEYTKSDEILFWDLSSINLDSDSLFVSSGFAVTTDDSSCSSANCSAGDTDCADSYQQSDDVDTFSCSTSAAFTLSLG
;
A
#
# COMPACT_ATOMS: atom_id res chain seq x y z
N MET A 1 -31.71 53.02 6.79
CA MET A 1 -31.22 53.22 8.17
C MET A 1 -29.77 52.74 8.18
N THR A 2 -28.78 53.65 8.18
CA THR A 2 -27.96 54.07 9.36
C THR A 2 -27.11 52.90 9.90
N PHE A 3 -25.81 52.92 10.20
CA PHE A 3 -24.62 53.74 9.94
C PHE A 3 -23.44 52.92 10.53
N PHE A 4 -22.20 53.23 10.15
CA PHE A 4 -20.90 52.73 10.67
C PHE A 4 -20.80 52.51 12.19
N LYS A 5 -19.96 51.54 12.65
CA LYS A 5 -18.81 51.87 13.54
C LYS A 5 -17.81 50.73 13.77
N THR A 6 -16.61 51.21 14.07
CA THR A 6 -15.25 50.67 14.12
C THR A 6 -14.79 50.05 15.46
N TYR A 7 -13.69 49.27 15.35
CA TYR A 7 -12.53 49.06 16.24
C TYR A 7 -12.70 49.00 17.77
N SER A 8 -12.10 47.97 18.40
CA SER A 8 -11.05 48.17 19.43
C SER A 8 -10.32 46.87 19.78
N LEU A 9 -8.99 46.94 19.75
CA LEU A 9 -8.05 46.06 20.43
C LEU A 9 -8.03 46.45 21.92
N ILE A 10 -8.03 45.47 22.82
CA ILE A 10 -7.61 45.66 24.20
C ILE A 10 -6.59 44.58 24.53
N ALA A 11 -5.35 45.02 24.76
CA ALA A 11 -4.30 44.24 25.39
C ALA A 11 -4.52 44.25 26.91
N LEU A 12 -4.46 43.09 27.55
CA LEU A 12 -4.28 42.97 28.99
C LEU A 12 -2.95 42.28 29.27
N SER A 13 -2.01 43.05 29.81
CA SER A 13 -0.79 42.59 30.47
C SER A 13 -1.11 42.26 31.93
N VAL A 14 -0.78 41.04 32.36
CA VAL A 14 -0.84 40.64 33.77
C VAL A 14 0.57 40.27 34.20
N THR A 15 1.17 41.11 35.04
CA THR A 15 2.39 40.80 35.79
C THR A 15 2.03 40.02 37.04
N ALA A 16 2.53 38.79 37.17
CA ALA A 16 2.49 38.05 38.41
C ALA A 16 3.92 37.87 38.94
N LEU A 17 4.16 38.35 40.17
CA LEU A 17 5.34 38.09 40.97
C LEU A 17 5.03 36.94 41.94
N ALA A 18 5.85 35.89 41.94
CA ALA A 18 5.93 34.94 43.04
C ALA A 18 7.38 34.45 43.22
N LEU A 19 7.86 34.61 44.46
CA LEU A 19 9.17 34.28 45.01
C LEU A 19 9.25 32.78 45.43
N PRO A 20 10.44 32.26 45.80
CA PRO A 20 10.83 30.88 45.55
C PRO A 20 10.48 29.94 46.70
N GLN A 21 10.27 28.67 46.38
CA GLN A 21 10.49 27.57 47.32
C GLN A 21 11.47 26.58 46.70
N GLY A 22 12.60 26.44 47.39
CA GLY A 22 13.63 25.49 47.05
C GLY A 22 13.12 24.07 47.23
N TYR A 23 13.27 23.27 46.17
CA TYR A 23 13.36 21.83 46.31
C TYR A 23 14.67 21.38 45.67
N ARG A 24 15.56 20.87 46.52
CA ARG A 24 16.87 20.36 46.16
C ARG A 24 16.68 18.93 45.71
N SER A 25 16.60 18.71 44.40
CA SER A 25 16.72 17.36 43.81
C SER A 25 18.03 17.27 43.04
N THR A 26 18.82 16.29 43.45
CA THR A 26 20.06 15.82 42.81
C THR A 26 19.87 15.57 41.31
N PRO A 27 20.78 16.05 40.43
CA PRO A 27 20.75 15.67 39.03
C PRO A 27 21.45 14.32 38.88
N THR A 28 20.66 13.24 38.72
CA THR A 28 21.15 12.05 38.03
C THR A 28 20.90 12.29 36.55
N THR A 29 21.95 12.67 35.83
CA THR A 29 21.96 12.76 34.38
C THR A 29 21.81 11.35 33.81
N THR A 30 20.58 10.89 33.64
CA THR A 30 20.29 9.78 32.72
C THR A 30 19.95 10.43 31.39
N THR A 31 20.95 10.56 30.53
CA THR A 31 20.79 10.86 29.11
C THR A 31 19.88 9.79 28.51
N ALA A 32 18.58 10.08 28.40
CA ALA A 32 17.68 9.30 27.58
C ALA A 32 18.01 9.63 26.13
N SER A 33 18.92 8.86 25.54
CA SER A 33 19.08 8.81 24.09
C SER A 33 17.79 8.21 23.53
N SER A 34 16.87 9.06 23.10
CA SER A 34 15.80 8.69 22.18
C SER A 34 16.47 8.29 20.87
N ALA A 35 16.86 7.02 20.78
CA ALA A 35 17.14 6.39 19.51
C ALA A 35 15.80 6.32 18.76
N SER A 36 15.56 7.31 17.90
CA SER A 36 14.63 7.17 16.80
C SER A 36 15.19 6.06 15.91
N ALA A 37 14.82 4.82 16.23
CA ALA A 37 14.97 3.72 15.29
C ALA A 37 14.01 4.03 14.14
N SER A 38 14.53 4.70 13.12
CA SER A 38 13.97 4.60 11.78
C SER A 38 14.07 3.12 11.42
N ALA A 39 13.02 2.37 11.74
CA ALA A 39 12.80 1.07 11.14
C ALA A 39 12.53 1.36 9.68
N SER A 40 13.61 1.45 8.89
CA SER A 40 13.52 1.18 7.46
C SER A 40 12.93 -0.22 7.39
N ALA A 41 11.63 -0.32 7.12
CA ALA A 41 11.02 -1.58 6.74
C ALA A 41 11.85 -2.05 5.54
N SER A 42 12.72 -3.03 5.78
CA SER A 42 13.40 -3.75 4.74
C SER A 42 12.30 -4.47 3.99
N ALA A 43 11.66 -3.80 3.03
CA ALA A 43 10.77 -4.45 2.10
C ALA A 43 11.61 -5.54 1.45
N THR A 44 11.29 -6.79 1.77
CA THR A 44 11.94 -7.95 1.19
C THR A 44 11.60 -7.92 -0.28
N ARG A 45 12.42 -7.25 -1.09
CA ARG A 45 12.28 -7.31 -2.54
C ARG A 45 12.36 -8.77 -2.93
N SER A 46 11.38 -9.26 -3.70
CA SER A 46 11.54 -10.53 -4.37
C SER A 46 12.89 -10.47 -5.10
N THR A 47 13.75 -11.46 -4.85
CA THR A 47 15.00 -11.61 -5.59
C THR A 47 14.76 -12.78 -6.54
N GLY A 48 14.50 -12.48 -7.82
CA GLY A 48 14.20 -13.47 -8.87
C GLY A 48 12.72 -13.68 -9.18
N SER A 49 12.40 -14.83 -9.81
CA SER A 49 11.09 -15.22 -10.37
C SER A 49 9.92 -15.26 -9.37
N GLY A 50 9.21 -14.14 -9.22
CA GLY A 50 7.99 -14.08 -8.40
C GLY A 50 7.53 -12.65 -8.10
N ILE A 51 6.49 -12.53 -7.28
CA ILE A 51 5.95 -11.27 -6.79
C ILE A 51 6.13 -11.15 -5.29
N ASN A 52 6.47 -9.94 -4.84
CA ASN A 52 6.37 -9.50 -3.45
C ASN A 52 5.28 -8.42 -3.34
N ILE A 53 4.31 -8.64 -2.48
CA ILE A 53 3.23 -7.70 -2.21
C ILE A 53 3.49 -7.06 -0.84
N VAL A 54 3.51 -5.73 -0.79
CA VAL A 54 3.82 -4.94 0.40
C VAL A 54 2.63 -4.07 0.77
N ASN A 55 2.12 -4.26 1.98
CA ASN A 55 1.06 -3.46 2.54
C ASN A 55 1.62 -2.31 3.37
N ASN A 56 1.76 -1.12 2.79
CA ASN A 56 2.16 0.10 3.51
C ASN A 56 0.95 0.85 4.10
N MET A 57 -0.28 0.43 3.78
CA MET A 57 -1.48 1.04 4.32
C MET A 57 -1.58 0.83 5.84
N ASN A 58 -2.40 1.65 6.50
CA ASN A 58 -2.67 1.57 7.93
C ASN A 58 -3.76 0.54 8.30
N GLN A 59 -4.14 -0.33 7.37
CA GLN A 59 -5.19 -1.34 7.48
C GLN A 59 -4.61 -2.72 7.10
N THR A 60 -5.06 -3.78 7.77
CA THR A 60 -4.72 -5.16 7.36
C THR A 60 -5.33 -5.47 6.01
N VAL A 61 -4.53 -6.05 5.11
CA VAL A 61 -4.97 -6.57 3.81
C VAL A 61 -5.10 -8.09 3.90
N TYR A 62 -6.18 -8.62 3.34
CA TYR A 62 -6.43 -10.04 3.20
C TYR A 62 -6.23 -10.45 1.76
N LEU A 63 -5.60 -11.60 1.54
CA LEU A 63 -5.17 -12.03 0.23
C LEU A 63 -5.46 -13.51 -0.02
N TRP A 64 -5.82 -13.83 -1.26
CA TRP A 64 -6.01 -15.20 -1.76
C TRP A 64 -5.33 -15.37 -3.12
N SER A 65 -4.45 -16.35 -3.25
CA SER A 65 -3.88 -16.73 -4.55
C SER A 65 -4.78 -17.78 -5.19
N THR A 66 -5.47 -17.42 -6.27
CA THR A 66 -6.57 -18.20 -6.85
C THR A 66 -6.20 -18.71 -8.22
N SER A 67 -6.36 -20.03 -8.41
CA SER A 67 -6.40 -20.69 -9.73
C SER A 67 -7.73 -21.45 -9.85
N ASP A 68 -7.72 -22.75 -10.15
CA ASP A 68 -8.94 -23.60 -10.06
C ASP A 68 -9.61 -23.57 -8.67
N SER A 69 -8.83 -23.29 -7.64
CA SER A 69 -9.26 -23.07 -6.26
C SER A 69 -8.47 -21.93 -5.62
N ALA A 70 -9.07 -21.24 -4.67
CA ALA A 70 -8.39 -20.27 -3.83
C ALA A 70 -7.44 -20.95 -2.82
N SER A 71 -6.32 -20.31 -2.53
CA SER A 71 -5.48 -20.65 -1.37
C SER A 71 -6.20 -20.36 -0.05
N ASP A 72 -5.63 -20.82 1.07
CA ASP A 72 -6.00 -20.30 2.39
C ASP A 72 -5.77 -18.77 2.42
N MET A 73 -6.66 -18.06 3.12
CA MET A 73 -6.56 -16.60 3.32
C MET A 73 -5.24 -16.24 4.01
N GLN A 74 -4.53 -15.28 3.45
CA GLN A 74 -3.34 -14.66 4.04
C GLN A 74 -3.69 -13.28 4.59
N ALA A 75 -3.08 -12.88 5.71
CA ALA A 75 -3.26 -11.56 6.30
C ALA A 75 -1.93 -10.79 6.34
N LEU A 76 -1.88 -9.66 5.63
CA LEU A 76 -0.73 -8.76 5.61
C LEU A 76 -1.01 -7.62 6.59
N GLY A 77 -0.31 -7.63 7.73
CA GLY A 77 -0.46 -6.59 8.75
C GLY A 77 -0.20 -5.18 8.19
N ALA A 78 -0.88 -4.20 8.79
CA ALA A 78 -0.71 -2.80 8.44
C ALA A 78 0.74 -2.30 8.62
N GLY A 79 1.16 -1.34 7.79
CA GLY A 79 2.42 -0.60 7.95
C GLY A 79 3.69 -1.38 7.61
N GLY A 80 3.60 -2.40 6.74
CA GLY A 80 4.74 -3.12 6.19
C GLY A 80 4.59 -4.63 6.11
N GLY A 81 3.39 -5.19 6.28
CA GLY A 81 3.14 -6.62 6.08
C GLY A 81 3.41 -7.03 4.63
N THR A 82 3.97 -8.23 4.43
CA THR A 82 4.36 -8.70 3.10
C THR A 82 3.84 -10.09 2.77
N TYR A 83 3.61 -10.35 1.49
CA TYR A 83 3.34 -11.67 0.94
C TYR A 83 4.25 -11.92 -0.27
N THR A 84 4.76 -13.14 -0.42
CA THR A 84 5.61 -13.51 -1.56
C THR A 84 5.12 -14.78 -2.21
N GLU A 85 5.07 -14.81 -3.53
CA GLU A 85 4.74 -15.99 -4.33
C GLU A 85 5.71 -16.13 -5.50
N SER A 86 6.24 -17.34 -5.72
CA SER A 86 6.95 -17.68 -6.95
C SER A 86 5.96 -17.96 -8.08
N TRP A 87 6.30 -17.59 -9.31
CA TRP A 87 5.44 -17.88 -10.47
C TRP A 87 5.14 -19.38 -10.60
N ARG A 88 3.86 -19.72 -10.62
CA ARG A 88 3.36 -21.08 -10.89
C ARG A 88 2.50 -21.09 -12.15
N THR A 89 2.21 -22.28 -12.65
CA THR A 89 1.28 -22.51 -13.76
C THR A 89 -0.02 -23.08 -13.21
N ASN A 90 -1.16 -22.70 -13.78
CA ASN A 90 -2.39 -23.44 -13.55
C ASN A 90 -2.42 -24.70 -14.43
N SER A 91 -2.90 -25.83 -13.91
CA SER A 91 -2.89 -27.12 -14.62
C SER A 91 -3.82 -27.17 -15.83
N ASP A 92 -4.86 -26.35 -15.84
CA ASP A 92 -5.80 -26.22 -16.95
C ASP A 92 -5.34 -25.23 -18.04
N GLY A 93 -4.19 -24.56 -17.82
CA GLY A 93 -3.65 -23.52 -18.69
C GLY A 93 -4.21 -22.12 -18.46
N GLY A 94 -5.10 -21.93 -17.47
CA GLY A 94 -5.62 -20.64 -17.06
C GLY A 94 -4.62 -19.79 -16.29
N GLY A 95 -5.03 -18.54 -16.01
CA GLY A 95 -4.27 -17.61 -15.20
C GLY A 95 -4.39 -17.89 -13.70
N ILE A 96 -3.63 -17.11 -12.94
CA ILE A 96 -3.67 -17.04 -11.49
C ILE A 96 -4.02 -15.61 -11.11
N SER A 97 -4.98 -15.45 -10.23
CA SER A 97 -5.42 -14.14 -9.73
C SER A 97 -5.09 -14.05 -8.26
N ILE A 98 -4.19 -13.13 -7.89
CA ILE A 98 -3.91 -12.80 -6.50
C ILE A 98 -4.86 -11.69 -6.10
N LYS A 99 -5.89 -12.08 -5.35
CA LYS A 99 -7.00 -11.21 -4.94
C LYS A 99 -6.70 -10.58 -3.59
N MET A 100 -6.92 -9.27 -3.46
CA MET A 100 -6.66 -8.51 -2.25
C MET A 100 -7.89 -7.71 -1.84
N ALA A 101 -8.27 -7.81 -0.57
CA ALA A 101 -9.38 -7.10 0.03
C ALA A 101 -8.96 -6.46 1.36
N THR A 102 -9.71 -5.46 1.83
CA THR A 102 -9.58 -4.91 3.20
C THR A 102 -10.58 -5.51 4.19
N SER A 103 -11.31 -6.55 3.77
CA SER A 103 -12.20 -7.38 4.59
C SER A 103 -11.87 -8.86 4.40
N GLU A 104 -12.37 -9.73 5.28
CA GLU A 104 -12.17 -11.18 5.21
C GLU A 104 -13.09 -11.89 4.20
N ASN A 105 -13.93 -11.15 3.45
CA ASN A 105 -15.00 -11.71 2.63
C ASN A 105 -14.80 -11.56 1.11
N GLU A 106 -13.60 -11.20 0.63
CA GLU A 106 -13.35 -10.88 -0.80
C GLU A 106 -14.32 -9.81 -1.35
N ASP A 107 -14.66 -8.81 -0.54
CA ASP A 107 -15.41 -7.64 -1.00
C ASP A 107 -14.42 -6.56 -1.49
N SER A 108 -14.74 -5.84 -2.56
CA SER A 108 -13.93 -4.73 -3.09
C SER A 108 -12.48 -5.14 -3.39
N VAL A 109 -12.30 -5.89 -4.48
CA VAL A 109 -11.09 -6.68 -4.72
C VAL A 109 -10.18 -6.01 -5.74
N LEU A 110 -8.95 -5.71 -5.31
CA LEU A 110 -7.82 -5.45 -6.20
C LEU A 110 -7.18 -6.78 -6.60
N GLN A 111 -6.83 -6.94 -7.87
CA GLN A 111 -6.27 -8.19 -8.39
C GLN A 111 -4.94 -7.94 -9.08
N PHE A 112 -3.95 -8.76 -8.78
CA PHE A 112 -2.78 -8.93 -9.65
C PHE A 112 -2.93 -10.28 -10.34
N GLU A 113 -3.12 -10.26 -11.65
CA GLU A 113 -3.39 -11.46 -12.43
C GLU A 113 -2.18 -11.80 -13.29
N TYR A 114 -1.87 -13.08 -13.42
CA TYR A 114 -0.78 -13.52 -14.27
C TYR A 114 -1.01 -14.89 -14.88
N THR A 115 -0.48 -15.09 -16.08
CA THR A 115 -0.41 -16.39 -16.75
C THR A 115 1.03 -16.66 -17.15
N LYS A 116 1.61 -17.72 -16.59
CA LYS A 116 2.95 -18.18 -16.99
C LYS A 116 2.86 -19.13 -18.18
N SER A 117 3.49 -18.77 -19.28
CA SER A 117 3.63 -19.59 -20.49
C SER A 117 5.11 -19.71 -20.85
N ASP A 118 5.70 -20.87 -20.53
CA ASP A 118 7.14 -21.13 -20.66
C ASP A 118 8.01 -20.05 -19.97
N GLU A 119 8.72 -19.25 -20.77
CA GLU A 119 9.61 -18.18 -20.33
C GLU A 119 8.92 -16.81 -20.26
N ILE A 120 7.66 -16.72 -20.72
CA ILE A 120 6.88 -15.48 -20.77
C ILE A 120 5.85 -15.47 -19.63
N LEU A 121 5.80 -14.35 -18.91
CA LEU A 121 4.77 -14.03 -17.94
C LEU A 121 3.86 -12.97 -18.55
N PHE A 122 2.61 -13.32 -18.82
CA PHE A 122 1.57 -12.35 -19.10
C PHE A 122 0.99 -11.90 -17.76
N TRP A 123 0.79 -10.61 -17.56
CA TRP A 123 0.27 -10.10 -16.30
C TRP A 123 -0.54 -8.83 -16.50
N ASP A 124 -1.41 -8.58 -15.53
CA ASP A 124 -2.18 -7.37 -15.45
C ASP A 124 -2.50 -7.00 -13.99
N LEU A 125 -2.89 -5.75 -13.81
CA LEU A 125 -3.42 -5.21 -12.57
C LEU A 125 -4.88 -4.88 -12.83
N SER A 126 -5.78 -5.35 -11.97
CA SER A 126 -7.21 -5.33 -12.26
C SER A 126 -8.02 -4.76 -11.09
N SER A 127 -8.84 -3.78 -11.42
CA SER A 127 -9.75 -3.05 -10.54
C SER A 127 -11.23 -3.30 -10.92
N ILE A 128 -11.52 -4.27 -11.81
CA ILE A 128 -12.89 -4.61 -12.27
C ILE A 128 -13.85 -4.91 -11.10
N ASN A 129 -13.32 -5.46 -9.99
CA ASN A 129 -14.11 -5.78 -8.80
C ASN A 129 -13.75 -4.88 -7.60
N LEU A 130 -13.03 -3.79 -7.85
CA LEU A 130 -12.61 -2.84 -6.83
C LEU A 130 -13.62 -1.69 -6.80
N ASP A 131 -14.18 -1.40 -5.63
CA ASP A 131 -15.07 -0.25 -5.51
C ASP A 131 -14.27 1.05 -5.60
N SER A 132 -14.85 2.05 -6.25
CA SER A 132 -14.22 3.37 -6.44
C SER A 132 -13.92 4.10 -5.12
N ASP A 133 -14.60 3.77 -4.03
CA ASP A 133 -14.38 4.33 -2.69
C ASP A 133 -13.53 3.42 -1.77
N SER A 134 -12.92 2.38 -2.32
CA SER A 134 -12.07 1.45 -1.58
C SER A 134 -10.84 2.12 -0.96
N LEU A 135 -10.31 1.49 0.09
CA LEU A 135 -9.05 1.92 0.71
C LEU A 135 -7.85 1.79 -0.23
N PHE A 136 -7.87 0.84 -1.17
CA PHE A 136 -6.82 0.71 -2.18
C PHE A 136 -6.80 1.92 -3.12
N VAL A 137 -7.95 2.35 -3.65
CA VAL A 137 -8.04 3.54 -4.50
C VAL A 137 -7.58 4.77 -3.73
N SER A 138 -8.11 5.01 -2.53
CA SER A 138 -7.75 6.20 -1.75
C SER A 138 -6.29 6.22 -1.27
N SER A 139 -5.63 5.06 -1.15
CA SER A 139 -4.22 4.95 -0.77
C SER A 139 -3.26 4.95 -1.97
N GLY A 140 -3.73 4.51 -3.13
CA GLY A 140 -2.91 4.27 -4.31
C GLY A 140 -2.17 2.93 -4.24
N PHE A 141 -1.69 2.46 -5.39
CA PHE A 141 -0.97 1.20 -5.51
C PHE A 141 -0.12 1.17 -6.79
N ALA A 142 0.98 0.42 -6.77
CA ALA A 142 1.91 0.38 -7.90
C ALA A 142 2.64 -0.96 -8.01
N VAL A 143 2.81 -1.44 -9.24
CA VAL A 143 3.64 -2.60 -9.59
C VAL A 143 4.95 -2.10 -10.19
N THR A 144 6.05 -2.55 -9.61
CA THR A 144 7.41 -2.34 -10.13
C THR A 144 8.09 -3.68 -10.37
N THR A 145 9.15 -3.67 -11.18
CA THR A 145 9.90 -4.86 -11.59
C THR A 145 11.40 -4.57 -11.53
N ASP A 146 12.21 -5.60 -11.26
CA ASP A 146 13.67 -5.52 -11.35
C ASP A 146 14.19 -5.62 -12.81
N ASP A 147 13.31 -5.96 -13.75
CA ASP A 147 13.59 -6.01 -15.18
C ASP A 147 13.07 -4.76 -15.88
N SER A 148 13.99 -3.85 -16.25
CA SER A 148 13.67 -2.60 -16.94
C SER A 148 13.03 -2.75 -18.32
N SER A 149 13.02 -3.95 -18.90
CA SER A 149 12.34 -4.21 -20.18
C SER A 149 10.84 -4.45 -20.00
N CYS A 150 10.39 -4.70 -18.77
CA CYS A 150 9.01 -4.98 -18.44
C CYS A 150 8.26 -3.70 -18.04
N SER A 151 6.98 -3.65 -18.37
CA SER A 151 6.10 -2.56 -17.94
C SER A 151 5.99 -2.50 -16.41
N SER A 152 5.68 -1.31 -15.90
CA SER A 152 5.22 -1.05 -14.54
C SER A 152 3.79 -0.53 -14.59
N ALA A 153 3.07 -0.59 -13.48
CA ALA A 153 1.75 0.03 -13.33
C ALA A 153 1.75 0.94 -12.10
N ASN A 154 1.10 2.10 -12.18
CA ASN A 154 1.01 3.03 -11.06
C ASN A 154 -0.34 3.76 -11.02
N CYS A 155 -1.16 3.42 -10.04
CA CYS A 155 -2.42 4.08 -9.73
C CYS A 155 -2.23 5.03 -8.55
N SER A 156 -2.40 6.32 -8.82
CA SER A 156 -2.22 7.36 -7.81
C SER A 156 -3.32 7.28 -6.74
N ALA A 157 -3.02 7.73 -5.53
CA ALA A 157 -4.01 7.85 -4.47
C ALA A 157 -5.19 8.72 -4.92
N GLY A 158 -6.40 8.17 -4.82
CA GLY A 158 -7.67 8.77 -5.24
C GLY A 158 -8.00 8.63 -6.72
N ASP A 159 -7.19 7.91 -7.51
CA ASP A 159 -7.45 7.68 -8.93
C ASP A 159 -8.45 6.53 -9.12
N THR A 160 -9.72 6.88 -9.31
CA THR A 160 -10.83 5.93 -9.47
C THR A 160 -10.90 5.30 -10.87
N ASP A 161 -10.14 5.82 -11.84
CA ASP A 161 -10.17 5.40 -13.25
C ASP A 161 -8.73 5.26 -13.76
N CYS A 162 -7.93 4.56 -12.96
CA CYS A 162 -6.51 4.39 -13.23
C CYS A 162 -6.29 3.63 -14.53
N ALA A 163 -5.63 4.28 -15.49
CA ALA A 163 -5.36 3.72 -16.82
C ALA A 163 -4.31 2.59 -16.83
N ASP A 164 -3.58 2.37 -15.73
CA ASP A 164 -2.63 1.26 -15.60
C ASP A 164 -3.26 0.02 -14.95
N SER A 165 -4.59 0.04 -14.72
CA SER A 165 -5.34 -1.07 -14.15
C SER A 165 -6.62 -1.31 -14.94
N TYR A 166 -6.90 -2.58 -15.26
CA TYR A 166 -8.14 -2.99 -15.90
C TYR A 166 -9.36 -2.49 -15.13
N GLN A 167 -10.21 -1.72 -15.80
CA GLN A 167 -11.46 -1.23 -15.22
C GLN A 167 -12.68 -2.02 -15.72
N GLN A 168 -12.59 -2.65 -16.90
CA GLN A 168 -13.70 -3.36 -17.55
C GLN A 168 -13.22 -4.68 -18.19
N SER A 169 -14.16 -5.58 -18.50
CA SER A 169 -13.87 -6.93 -19.01
C SER A 169 -13.31 -7.00 -20.43
N ASP A 170 -13.38 -5.90 -21.20
CA ASP A 170 -12.91 -5.81 -22.58
C ASP A 170 -11.60 -5.02 -22.73
N ASP A 171 -11.02 -4.58 -21.61
CA ASP A 171 -9.78 -3.81 -21.63
C ASP A 171 -8.58 -4.65 -22.09
N VAL A 172 -7.52 -4.02 -22.59
CA VAL A 172 -6.41 -4.67 -23.30
C VAL A 172 -5.06 -4.49 -22.60
N ASP A 173 -5.06 -4.05 -21.34
CA ASP A 173 -3.89 -3.71 -20.52
C ASP A 173 -3.05 -4.91 -20.03
N THR A 174 -2.99 -5.99 -20.82
CA THR A 174 -2.15 -7.13 -20.54
C THR A 174 -0.72 -6.80 -20.92
N PHE A 175 0.17 -6.84 -19.95
CA PHE A 175 1.60 -6.72 -20.17
C PHE A 175 2.25 -8.09 -20.31
N SER A 176 3.49 -8.09 -20.81
CA SER A 176 4.31 -9.28 -20.82
C SER A 176 5.69 -8.98 -20.26
N CYS A 177 6.29 -9.98 -19.63
CA CYS A 177 7.60 -9.89 -19.03
C CYS A 177 8.29 -11.27 -19.07
N SER A 178 9.61 -11.30 -18.84
CA SER A 178 10.29 -12.56 -18.57
C SER A 178 9.82 -13.17 -17.26
N THR A 179 9.63 -14.49 -17.23
CA THR A 179 9.38 -15.23 -15.97
C THR A 179 10.55 -15.16 -14.99
N SER A 180 11.74 -14.73 -15.41
CA SER A 180 12.86 -14.50 -14.48
C SER A 180 12.72 -13.23 -13.65
N ALA A 181 11.85 -12.31 -14.05
CA ALA A 181 11.71 -11.01 -13.41
C ALA A 181 11.02 -11.10 -12.04
N ALA A 182 11.44 -10.21 -11.16
CA ALA A 182 10.94 -10.04 -9.81
C ALA A 182 10.03 -8.82 -9.74
N PHE A 183 8.81 -9.02 -9.27
CA PHE A 183 7.80 -7.97 -9.17
C PHE A 183 7.65 -7.52 -7.72
N THR A 184 7.32 -6.24 -7.54
CA THR A 184 6.86 -5.70 -6.26
C THR A 184 5.59 -4.89 -6.47
N LEU A 185 4.49 -5.35 -5.87
CA LEU A 185 3.25 -4.59 -5.75
C LEU A 185 3.26 -3.89 -4.38
N SER A 186 3.22 -2.56 -4.40
CA SER A 186 3.10 -1.73 -3.19
C SER A 186 1.67 -1.22 -3.06
N LEU A 187 1.09 -1.36 -1.87
CA LEU A 187 -0.25 -0.90 -1.51
C LEU A 187 -0.09 0.25 -0.51
N GLY A 188 -0.54 1.45 -0.86
CA GLY A 188 -0.29 2.68 -0.10
C GLY A 188 1.14 3.21 -0.20
#